data_AF-A0A8H5V2E7-F1
#
_entry.id   AF-A0A8H5V2E7-F1
#
_cell.length_a   1.000
_cell.length_b   1.000
_cell.length_c   1.000
_cell.angle_alpha   90.00
_cell.angle_beta   90.00
_cell.angle_gamma   90.00
#
_symmetry.space_group_name_H-M   'P 1'
#
loop_
_entity.id
_entity.type
_entity.pdbx_description
1 polymer ?
#
loop_
_entity_poly.entity_id
_entity_poly.type
_entity_poly.pdbx_seq_one_letter_code
_entity_poly.pdbx_strand_id
1 'polypeptide(L)'
;MLGSQELVELLLQMGARVDDYQIGNDTTVLQAAVLSGSIGTVRAVLHAGADVNDSRGVCSALYHAACGQDLEMCAFLLRSGALADQENRDSPLIAAIFRDSHEMANLLLEARGNPNSCTRLLHRK
;
A
#
# COMPACT_ATOMS: atom_id res chain seq x y z
N MET A 1 -17.46 -4.84 -18.63
CA MET A 1 -16.17 -4.67 -17.95
C MET A 1 -16.46 -4.96 -16.48
N LEU A 2 -16.04 -6.12 -15.97
CA LEU A 2 -16.12 -6.37 -14.53
C LEU A 2 -15.15 -5.40 -13.86
N GLY A 3 -15.60 -4.68 -12.83
CA GLY A 3 -14.74 -3.79 -12.06
C GLY A 3 -13.61 -4.60 -11.43
N SER A 4 -12.41 -4.01 -11.34
CA SER A 4 -11.25 -4.65 -10.70
C SER A 4 -11.56 -5.17 -9.29
N GLN A 5 -12.51 -4.55 -8.60
CA GLN A 5 -13.03 -4.99 -7.30
C GLN A 5 -13.81 -6.31 -7.39
N GLU A 6 -14.77 -6.42 -8.30
CA GLU A 6 -15.58 -7.64 -8.50
C GLU A 6 -14.72 -8.81 -8.97
N LEU A 7 -13.68 -8.53 -9.78
CA LEU A 7 -12.71 -9.53 -10.21
C LEU A 7 -11.88 -10.06 -9.04
N VAL A 8 -11.45 -9.19 -8.12
CA VAL A 8 -10.68 -9.60 -6.95
C VAL A 8 -11.55 -10.34 -5.94
N GLU A 9 -12.78 -9.89 -5.70
CA GLU A 9 -13.75 -10.62 -4.87
C GLU A 9 -14.03 -12.01 -5.45
N LEU A 10 -14.21 -12.11 -6.78
CA LEU A 10 -14.39 -13.37 -7.47
C LEU A 10 -13.16 -14.27 -7.40
N LEU A 11 -11.94 -13.74 -7.57
CA LEU A 11 -10.70 -14.51 -7.46
C LEU A 11 -10.50 -15.07 -6.05
N LEU A 12 -10.77 -14.26 -5.02
CA LEU A 12 -10.72 -14.68 -3.62
C LEU A 12 -11.80 -15.74 -3.32
N GLN A 13 -13.02 -15.57 -3.84
CA GLN A 13 -14.10 -16.57 -3.71
C GLN A 13 -13.78 -17.89 -4.42
N MET A 14 -13.00 -17.84 -5.50
CA MET A 14 -12.57 -19.02 -6.27
C MET A 14 -11.37 -19.73 -5.65
N GLY A 15 -10.92 -19.32 -4.46
CA GLY A 15 -9.84 -19.96 -3.71
C GLY A 15 -8.44 -19.49 -4.10
N ALA A 16 -8.31 -18.35 -4.81
CA ALA A 16 -7.01 -17.70 -4.95
C ALA A 16 -6.50 -17.32 -3.56
N ARG A 17 -5.30 -17.75 -3.22
CA ARG A 17 -4.72 -17.43 -1.91
C ARG A 17 -4.17 -16.02 -2.02
N VAL A 18 -4.47 -15.17 -1.04
CA VAL A 18 -3.85 -13.82 -0.94
C VAL A 18 -2.33 -13.90 -0.85
N ASP A 19 -1.84 -15.05 -0.40
CA ASP A 19 -0.45 -15.44 -0.29
C ASP A 19 0.10 -16.19 -1.52
N ASP A 20 -0.69 -16.33 -2.60
CA ASP A 20 -0.16 -16.81 -3.88
C ASP A 20 0.81 -15.77 -4.45
N TYR A 21 2.03 -16.24 -4.70
CA TYR A 21 3.11 -15.47 -5.30
C TYR A 21 3.54 -16.20 -6.57
N GLN A 22 3.49 -15.52 -7.70
CA GLN A 22 3.91 -16.10 -8.97
C GLN A 22 5.44 -16.08 -9.06
N ILE A 23 6.06 -17.25 -9.01
CA ILE A 23 7.50 -17.43 -9.22
C ILE A 23 7.84 -16.87 -10.62
N GLY A 24 8.51 -15.72 -10.65
CA GLY A 24 8.93 -15.02 -11.86
C GLY A 24 8.32 -13.64 -12.10
N ASN A 25 7.31 -13.21 -11.33
CA ASN A 25 6.69 -11.89 -11.51
C ASN A 25 6.90 -10.91 -10.35
N ASP A 26 7.59 -11.34 -9.28
CA ASP A 26 7.97 -10.53 -8.11
C ASP A 26 6.89 -9.54 -7.62
N THR A 27 5.61 -9.90 -7.77
CA THR A 27 4.46 -9.04 -7.51
C THR A 27 3.43 -9.82 -6.70
N THR A 28 3.10 -9.32 -5.52
CA THR A 28 2.09 -9.86 -4.61
C THR A 28 0.70 -9.39 -5.04
N VAL A 29 -0.35 -10.10 -4.58
CA VAL A 29 -1.74 -9.71 -4.83
C VAL A 29 -2.03 -8.29 -4.31
N LEU A 30 -1.42 -7.90 -3.18
CA LEU A 30 -1.56 -6.56 -2.63
C LEU A 30 -0.89 -5.49 -3.52
N GLN A 31 0.29 -5.75 -4.07
CA GLN A 31 0.93 -4.82 -5.01
C GLN A 31 0.11 -4.66 -6.29
N ALA A 32 -0.43 -5.76 -6.84
CA ALA A 32 -1.32 -5.70 -8.00
C ALA A 32 -2.60 -4.88 -7.70
N ALA A 33 -3.15 -5.01 -6.49
CA ALA A 33 -4.28 -4.19 -6.05
C ALA A 33 -3.92 -2.70 -5.94
N VAL A 34 -2.74 -2.37 -5.40
CA VAL A 34 -2.25 -0.99 -5.34
C VAL A 34 -2.03 -0.42 -6.76
N LEU A 35 -1.48 -1.20 -7.68
CA LEU A 35 -1.30 -0.80 -9.08
C LEU A 35 -2.63 -0.52 -9.81
N SER A 36 -3.74 -1.12 -9.35
CA SER A 36 -5.07 -0.81 -9.88
C SER A 36 -5.59 0.57 -9.47
N GLY A 37 -4.98 1.22 -8.47
CA GLY A 37 -5.39 2.52 -7.92
C GLY A 37 -6.70 2.47 -7.09
N SER A 38 -7.26 1.29 -6.86
CA SER A 38 -8.54 1.14 -6.17
C SER A 38 -8.36 0.82 -4.69
N ILE A 39 -8.66 1.78 -3.81
CA ILE A 39 -8.69 1.57 -2.36
C ILE A 39 -9.69 0.48 -1.98
N GLY A 40 -10.82 0.37 -2.70
CA GLY A 40 -11.81 -0.69 -2.49
C GLY A 40 -11.20 -2.08 -2.71
N THR A 41 -10.40 -2.22 -3.77
CA THR A 41 -9.70 -3.47 -4.10
C THR A 41 -8.62 -3.78 -3.06
N VAL A 42 -7.81 -2.80 -2.66
CA VAL A 42 -6.78 -2.98 -1.62
C VAL A 42 -7.43 -3.38 -0.28
N ARG A 43 -8.55 -2.76 0.08
CA ARG A 43 -9.32 -3.12 1.29
C ARG A 43 -9.81 -4.57 1.24
N ALA A 44 -10.34 -5.02 0.11
CA ALA A 44 -10.83 -6.38 -0.04
C ALA A 44 -9.69 -7.41 0.12
N VAL A 45 -8.52 -7.14 -0.48
CA VAL A 45 -7.32 -7.99 -0.38
C VAL A 45 -6.81 -8.06 1.06
N LEU A 46 -6.73 -6.93 1.76
CA LEU A 46 -6.35 -6.90 3.18
C LEU A 46 -7.36 -7.63 4.07
N HIS A 47 -8.66 -7.49 3.79
CA HIS A 47 -9.71 -8.19 4.54
C HIS A 47 -9.66 -9.71 4.34
N ALA A 48 -9.20 -10.16 3.17
CA ALA A 48 -8.96 -11.56 2.89
C ALA A 48 -7.67 -12.12 3.53
N GLY A 49 -6.94 -11.32 4.30
CA GLY A 49 -5.79 -11.75 5.11
C GLY A 49 -4.43 -11.51 4.46
N ALA A 50 -4.36 -10.72 3.38
CA ALA A 50 -3.07 -10.34 2.81
C ALA A 50 -2.23 -9.56 3.83
N ASP A 51 -0.94 -9.89 3.92
CA ASP A 51 -0.02 -9.12 4.75
C ASP A 51 0.29 -7.78 4.07
N VAL A 52 -0.03 -6.68 4.78
CA VAL A 52 0.23 -5.31 4.32
C VAL A 52 1.73 -5.05 4.10
N ASN A 53 2.58 -5.79 4.80
CA ASN A 53 4.03 -5.69 4.78
C ASN A 53 4.70 -6.82 3.99
N ASP A 54 3.94 -7.55 3.17
CA ASP A 54 4.47 -8.66 2.38
C ASP A 54 5.67 -8.22 1.53
N SER A 55 6.85 -8.74 1.88
CA SER A 55 8.13 -8.42 1.26
C SER A 55 8.57 -9.42 0.21
N ARG A 56 7.67 -10.33 -0.23
CA ARG A 56 7.98 -11.31 -1.28
C ARG A 56 8.04 -10.67 -2.67
N GLY A 57 7.39 -9.52 -2.85
CA GLY A 57 7.50 -8.74 -4.07
C GLY A 57 8.81 -7.94 -4.16
N VAL A 58 9.07 -7.33 -5.33
CA VAL A 58 10.27 -6.49 -5.54
C VAL A 58 10.37 -5.37 -4.51
N CYS A 59 9.21 -4.80 -4.14
CA CYS A 59 9.14 -3.70 -3.19
C CYS A 59 7.85 -3.65 -2.39
N SER A 60 7.80 -2.89 -1.29
CA SER A 60 6.57 -2.82 -0.49
C SER A 60 5.39 -2.18 -1.26
N ALA A 61 4.16 -2.55 -0.88
CA ALA A 61 2.93 -1.94 -1.40
C ALA A 61 2.93 -0.41 -1.17
N LEU A 62 3.44 0.03 -0.02
CA LEU A 62 3.58 1.45 0.33
C LEU A 62 4.60 2.17 -0.57
N TYR A 63 5.72 1.52 -0.91
CA TYR A 63 6.70 2.08 -1.84
C TYR A 63 6.11 2.31 -3.23
N HIS A 64 5.30 1.37 -3.73
CA HIS A 64 4.60 1.54 -5.02
C HIS A 64 3.65 2.72 -5.00
N ALA A 65 2.81 2.84 -3.96
CA ALA A 65 1.90 3.98 -3.80
C ALA A 65 2.66 5.32 -3.72
N ALA A 66 3.79 5.35 -3.00
CA ALA A 66 4.65 6.54 -2.89
C ALA A 66 5.31 6.91 -4.23
N CYS A 67 5.77 5.92 -5.00
CA CYS A 67 6.28 6.11 -6.35
C CYS A 67 5.21 6.67 -7.29
N GLY A 68 3.96 6.25 -7.12
CA GLY A 68 2.80 6.74 -7.87
C GLY A 68 2.27 8.10 -7.40
N GLN A 69 2.81 8.67 -6.32
CA GLN A 69 2.33 9.91 -5.70
C GLN A 69 0.87 9.84 -5.22
N ASP A 70 0.39 8.63 -4.92
CA ASP A 70 -0.96 8.40 -4.45
C ASP A 70 -1.01 8.59 -2.92
N LEU A 71 -1.23 9.84 -2.50
CA LEU A 71 -1.32 10.23 -1.09
C LEU A 71 -2.44 9.48 -0.36
N GLU A 72 -3.58 9.26 -1.01
CA GLU A 72 -4.73 8.62 -0.39
C GLU A 72 -4.46 7.14 -0.15
N MET A 73 -3.89 6.44 -1.14
CA MET A 73 -3.47 5.05 -1.01
C MET A 73 -2.34 4.90 0.02
N CYS A 74 -1.35 5.80 0.05
CA CYS A 74 -0.31 5.79 1.07
C CYS A 74 -0.89 5.93 2.46
N ALA A 75 -1.79 6.91 2.67
CA ALA A 75 -2.47 7.11 3.93
C ALA A 75 -3.29 5.89 4.34
N PHE A 76 -3.95 5.23 3.37
CA PHE A 76 -4.72 4.02 3.60
C PHE A 76 -3.85 2.83 4.03
N LEU A 77 -2.75 2.59 3.33
CA LEU A 77 -1.80 1.52 3.65
C LEU A 77 -1.16 1.74 5.03
N LEU A 78 -0.75 2.98 5.35
CA LEU A 78 -0.21 3.32 6.66
C LEU A 78 -1.22 3.09 7.79
N ARG A 79 -2.48 3.51 7.61
CA ARG A 79 -3.57 3.21 8.57
C ARG A 79 -3.84 1.71 8.71
N SER A 80 -3.50 0.93 7.68
CA SER A 80 -3.64 -0.52 7.67
C SER A 80 -2.42 -1.25 8.24
N GLY A 81 -1.43 -0.51 8.79
CA GLY A 81 -0.25 -1.09 9.44
C GLY A 81 0.97 -1.24 8.54
N ALA A 82 0.99 -0.63 7.35
CA ALA A 82 2.19 -0.59 6.52
C ALA A 82 3.33 0.14 7.24
N LEU A 83 4.51 -0.47 7.27
CA LEU A 83 5.69 0.16 7.84
C LEU A 83 6.23 1.21 6.86
N ALA A 84 6.30 2.46 7.32
CA ALA A 84 6.91 3.57 6.58
C ALA A 84 8.42 3.40 6.38
N ASP A 85 9.03 2.50 7.16
CA ASP A 85 10.44 2.16 7.11
C ASP A 85 10.60 0.65 7.17
N GLN A 86 10.93 0.05 6.04
CA GLN A 86 11.34 -1.34 5.96
C GLN A 86 12.87 -1.34 5.78
N GLU A 87 13.60 -2.19 6.50
CA GLU A 87 15.07 -2.24 6.49
C GLU A 87 15.68 -2.65 5.13
N ASN A 88 14.86 -2.93 4.12
CA ASN A 88 15.30 -3.31 2.78
C ASN A 88 15.14 -2.16 1.77
N ARG A 89 15.58 -2.40 0.53
CA ARG A 89 15.82 -1.45 -0.59
C ARG A 89 14.65 -0.51 -0.98
N ASP A 90 13.55 -0.51 -0.25
CA ASP A 90 12.31 0.20 -0.51
C ASP A 90 12.06 1.20 0.60
N SER A 91 12.60 2.40 0.45
CA SER A 91 12.24 3.52 1.32
C SER A 91 11.21 4.38 0.60
N PRO A 92 9.92 4.35 1.01
CA PRO A 92 8.89 5.24 0.47
C PRO A 92 9.30 6.71 0.61
N LEU A 93 10.09 7.04 1.63
CA LEU A 93 10.62 8.38 1.86
C LEU A 93 11.63 8.78 0.77
N ILE A 94 12.50 7.86 0.36
CA ILE A 94 13.42 8.09 -0.77
C ILE A 94 12.63 8.30 -2.06
N ALA A 95 11.56 7.54 -2.29
CA ALA A 95 10.67 7.76 -3.43
C ALA A 95 10.04 9.17 -3.41
N ALA A 96 9.58 9.63 -2.24
CA ALA A 96 9.04 10.99 -2.10
C ALA A 96 10.08 12.08 -2.42
N ILE A 97 11.34 11.88 -2.02
CA ILE A 97 12.45 12.81 -2.31
C ILE A 97 12.75 12.84 -3.82
N PHE A 98 12.84 11.69 -4.48
CA PHE A 98 13.08 11.63 -5.94
C PHE A 98 11.94 12.27 -6.75
N ARG A 99 10.74 12.33 -6.19
CA ARG A 99 9.55 12.93 -6.80
C ARG A 99 9.36 14.41 -6.42
N ASP A 100 10.26 14.98 -5.62
CA ASP A 100 10.17 16.34 -5.06
C ASP A 100 8.82 16.62 -4.36
N SER A 101 8.31 15.60 -3.65
CA SER A 101 6.97 15.64 -3.05
C SER A 101 7.04 15.89 -1.55
N HIS A 102 6.91 17.16 -1.18
CA HIS A 102 6.89 17.58 0.21
C HIS A 102 5.71 16.98 0.99
N GLU A 103 4.53 16.88 0.37
CA GLU A 103 3.34 16.33 1.01
C GLU A 103 3.51 14.82 1.30
N MET A 104 4.02 14.05 0.33
CA MET A 104 4.29 12.63 0.54
C MET A 104 5.36 12.41 1.59
N ALA A 105 6.43 13.21 1.57
CA ALA A 105 7.49 13.14 2.58
C ALA A 105 6.94 13.42 3.99
N ASN A 106 6.10 14.46 4.14
CA ASN A 106 5.47 14.78 5.43
C ASN A 106 4.57 13.64 5.91
N LEU A 107 3.72 13.09 5.04
CA LEU A 107 2.83 11.98 5.37
C LEU A 107 3.61 10.75 5.87
N LEU A 108 4.73 10.42 5.23
CA LEU A 108 5.58 9.29 5.61
C LEU A 108 6.38 9.56 6.91
N LEU A 109 6.86 10.79 7.10
CA LEU A 109 7.57 11.20 8.32
C LEU A 109 6.65 11.23 9.54
N GLU A 110 5.41 11.72 9.39
CA GLU A 110 4.39 11.68 10.43
C GLU A 110 4.05 10.26 10.85
N ALA A 111 4.00 9.33 9.89
CA ALA A 111 3.75 7.92 10.16
C ALA A 111 4.94 7.22 10.84
N ARG A 112 6.19 7.61 10.53
CA ARG A 112 7.38 7.18 11.29
C ARG A 112 7.34 7.65 12.75
N GLY A 113 6.77 8.84 13.00
CA GLY A 113 6.76 9.47 14.32
C GLY A 113 5.72 8.93 15.29
N ASN A 114 4.66 8.25 14.82
CA ASN A 114 3.60 7.78 15.70
C ASN A 114 2.77 6.63 15.09
N PRO A 115 2.78 5.43 15.71
CA PRO A 115 2.02 4.26 15.22
C PRO A 115 0.48 4.41 15.30
N ASN A 116 -0.05 5.53 15.81
CA ASN A 116 -1.49 5.82 15.91
C ASN A 116 -1.88 7.29 15.61
N SER A 117 -1.08 8.06 14.85
CA SER A 117 -1.24 9.53 14.77
C SER A 117 -2.35 10.11 13.90
N CYS A 118 -3.16 9.31 13.20
CA CYS A 118 -4.14 9.82 12.22
C CYS A 118 -5.34 10.61 12.80
N THR A 119 -5.21 11.35 13.91
CA THR A 119 -6.28 12.20 14.44
C THR A 119 -5.92 13.68 14.61
N ARG A 120 -4.82 14.20 14.03
CA ARG A 120 -4.43 15.60 14.29
C ARG A 120 -4.31 16.58 13.11
N LEU A 121 -4.79 16.24 11.91
CA LEU A 121 -4.77 17.17 10.78
C LEU A 121 -6.14 17.72 10.31
N LEU A 122 -7.23 17.55 11.08
CA LEU A 122 -8.53 18.17 10.73
C LEU A 122 -8.93 19.39 11.56
N HIS A 123 -8.11 19.85 12.51
CA HIS A 123 -8.39 21.11 13.21
C HIS A 123 -7.13 21.92 13.47
N ARG A 124 -6.72 22.74 12.50
CA ARG A 124 -6.08 24.02 12.79
C ARG A 124 -6.96 25.13 12.19
N LYS A 125 -7.49 25.96 13.09
CA LYS A 125 -8.11 27.25 12.77
C LYS A 125 -7.08 28.18 12.14
#